data_AF-A0A835M1Q9-F1
#
_entry.id   AF-A0A835M1Q9-F1
#
_cell.length_a   1.000
_cell.length_b   1.000
_cell.length_c   1.000
_cell.angle_alpha   90.00
_cell.angle_beta   90.00
_cell.angle_gamma   90.00
#
_symmetry.space_group_name_H-M   'P 1'
#
loop_
_entity.id
_entity.type
_entity.pdbx_description
1 polymer ?
#
loop_
_entity_poly.entity_id
_entity_poly.type
_entity_poly.pdbx_seq_one_letter_code
_entity_poly.pdbx_strand_id
1 'polypeptide(L)'
;MDITIDTGSDVTWIQCAPCVNCYRQTDPIFDPAMSHTFEPLACDSQQCNQLQDEKFGCTSTNTCVYKVRYGDGSFTKGDLLKETLSFGVSNIAIGCGLDS
;
A
#
# COMPACT_ATOMS: atom_id res chain seq x y z
N MET A 1 -7.63 7.81 -10.54
CA MET A 1 -6.75 6.96 -9.73
C MET A 1 -6.94 5.55 -10.22
N ASP A 2 -6.00 5.11 -11.03
CA ASP A 2 -5.94 3.77 -11.55
C ASP A 2 -5.16 2.91 -10.56
N ILE A 3 -5.76 1.80 -10.14
CA ILE A 3 -5.18 0.88 -9.16
C ILE A 3 -5.09 -0.52 -9.75
N THR A 4 -3.90 -1.10 -9.65
CA THR A 4 -3.69 -2.52 -9.96
C THR A 4 -3.92 -3.32 -8.69
N ILE A 5 -4.87 -4.25 -8.73
CA ILE A 5 -5.08 -5.21 -7.65
C ILE A 5 -4.12 -6.36 -7.86
N ASP A 6 -3.00 -6.33 -7.13
CA ASP A 6 -1.99 -7.37 -7.14
C ASP A 6 -2.24 -8.34 -5.98
N THR A 7 -2.80 -9.52 -6.28
CA THR A 7 -3.00 -10.59 -5.29
C THR A 7 -1.72 -11.40 -5.03
N GLY A 8 -0.62 -11.11 -5.73
CA GLY A 8 0.65 -11.79 -5.61
C GLY A 8 1.62 -11.16 -4.61
N SER A 9 1.26 -10.04 -3.98
CA SER A 9 2.09 -9.36 -2.98
C SER A 9 1.39 -9.21 -1.63
N ASP A 10 2.20 -9.14 -0.56
CA ASP A 10 1.70 -9.00 0.81
C ASP A 10 1.14 -7.59 1.09
N VAL A 11 1.43 -6.61 0.24
CA VAL A 11 1.08 -5.19 0.43
C VAL A 11 0.54 -4.59 -0.86
N THR A 12 -0.72 -4.16 -0.82
CA THR A 12 -1.25 -3.18 -1.79
C THR A 12 -0.84 -1.77 -1.35
N TRP A 13 -0.23 -1.00 -2.25
CA TRP A 13 0.26 0.34 -1.95
C TRP A 13 -0.17 1.36 -3.00
N ILE A 14 -0.25 2.61 -2.57
CA ILE A 14 -0.55 3.78 -3.40
C ILE A 14 0.54 4.84 -3.16
N GLN A 15 0.70 5.80 -4.09
CA GLN A 15 1.65 6.89 -3.88
C GLN A 15 1.07 7.92 -2.91
N CYS A 16 1.77 8.14 -1.80
CA CYS A 16 1.39 9.13 -0.78
C CYS A 16 2.26 10.39 -0.83
N ALA A 17 1.69 11.53 -0.46
CA ALA A 17 2.41 12.77 -0.20
C ALA A 17 2.77 12.90 1.29
N PRO A 18 3.91 13.53 1.64
CA PRO A 18 4.99 13.91 0.73
C PRO A 18 5.80 12.67 0.29
N CYS A 19 6.11 12.57 -1.01
CA CYS A 19 7.04 11.57 -1.53
C CYS A 19 8.37 12.22 -1.92
N VAL A 20 9.48 11.53 -1.64
CA VAL A 20 10.84 12.02 -1.96
C VAL A 20 11.24 11.61 -3.38
N ASN A 21 11.03 10.34 -3.72
CA ASN A 21 11.35 9.76 -5.03
C ASN A 21 10.08 9.18 -5.65
N CYS A 22 9.17 10.07 -6.05
CA CYS A 22 7.87 9.68 -6.58
C CYS A 22 8.00 9.04 -7.97
N TYR A 23 7.24 7.98 -8.24
CA TYR A 23 7.03 7.53 -9.61
C TYR A 23 6.13 8.52 -10.35
N ARG A 24 6.34 8.65 -11.66
CA ARG A 24 5.52 9.51 -12.51
C ARG A 24 4.18 8.83 -12.75
N GLN A 25 3.13 9.43 -12.21
CA GLN A 25 1.74 9.05 -12.46
C GLN A 25 0.95 10.25 -12.97
N THR A 26 -0.08 9.96 -13.77
CA THR A 26 -1.08 10.93 -14.22
C THR A 26 -2.08 11.26 -13.13
N ASP A 27 -2.37 10.30 -12.25
CA ASP A 27 -3.32 10.47 -11.18
C ASP A 27 -2.79 11.33 -10.02
N PRO A 28 -3.67 12.00 -9.26
CA PRO A 28 -3.29 12.69 -8.05
C PRO A 28 -2.56 11.78 -7.06
N ILE A 29 -1.52 12.32 -6.43
CA ILE A 29 -0.87 11.68 -5.28
C ILE A 29 -1.83 11.78 -4.09
N PHE A 30 -2.02 10.66 -3.37
CA PHE A 30 -2.87 10.64 -2.19
C PHE A 30 -2.20 11.42 -1.04
N ASP A 31 -2.91 12.34 -0.41
CA ASP A 31 -2.42 13.05 0.78
C ASP A 31 -3.16 12.55 2.03
N PRO A 32 -2.53 11.73 2.89
CA PRO A 32 -3.15 11.22 4.11
C PRO A 32 -3.65 12.33 5.04
N ALA A 33 -3.00 13.50 5.06
CA ALA A 33 -3.39 14.62 5.92
C ALA A 33 -4.72 15.26 5.49
N MET A 34 -5.16 15.03 4.26
CA MET A 34 -6.42 15.51 3.71
C MET A 34 -7.57 14.51 3.88
N SER A 35 -7.30 13.30 4.39
CA SER A 35 -8.31 12.26 4.60
C SER A 35 -8.83 12.28 6.04
N HIS A 36 -10.15 12.17 6.19
CA HIS A 36 -10.81 12.04 7.50
C HIS A 36 -10.90 10.59 7.99
N THR A 37 -10.62 9.61 7.13
CA THR A 37 -10.69 8.17 7.43
C THR A 37 -9.31 7.52 7.47
N PHE A 38 -8.26 8.29 7.24
CA PHE A 38 -6.88 7.86 7.42
C PHE A 38 -6.59 7.55 8.89
N GLU A 39 -5.99 6.38 9.14
CA GLU A 39 -5.44 6.02 10.44
C GLU A 39 -4.01 5.46 10.27
N PRO A 40 -2.99 5.99 10.99
CA PRO A 40 -1.67 5.38 11.00
C PRO A 40 -1.72 4.02 11.71
N LEU A 41 -0.95 3.04 11.23
CA LEU A 41 -0.81 1.76 11.92
C LEU A 41 0.33 1.81 12.95
N ALA A 42 0.00 1.42 14.17
CA ALA A 42 0.99 1.21 15.22
C ALA A 42 1.87 -0.02 14.90
N CYS A 43 3.12 -0.01 15.34
CA CYS A 43 4.05 -1.08 14.99
C CYS A 43 3.71 -2.43 15.64
N ASP A 44 3.04 -2.42 16.79
CA ASP A 44 2.52 -3.60 17.48
C ASP A 44 1.19 -4.12 16.90
N SER A 45 0.64 -3.47 15.86
CA SER A 45 -0.59 -3.92 15.21
C SER A 45 -0.41 -5.28 14.54
N GLN A 46 -1.48 -6.07 14.54
CA GLN A 46 -1.49 -7.38 13.89
C GLN A 46 -1.11 -7.28 12.40
N GLN A 47 -1.59 -6.24 11.71
CA GLN A 47 -1.30 -6.00 10.29
C GLN A 47 0.19 -5.74 10.06
N CYS A 48 0.85 -4.99 10.94
CA CYS A 48 2.29 -4.76 10.84
C CYS A 48 3.08 -6.07 11.03
N ASN A 49 2.69 -6.86 12.04
CA ASN A 49 3.34 -8.13 12.37
C ASN A 49 3.08 -9.26 11.34
N GLN A 50 2.11 -9.09 10.44
CA GLN A 50 1.84 -10.06 9.36
C GLN A 50 2.85 -9.93 8.20
N LEU A 51 3.53 -8.80 8.08
CA LEU A 51 4.61 -8.63 7.13
C LEU A 51 5.78 -9.50 7.57
N GLN A 52 6.29 -10.35 6.67
CA GLN A 52 7.44 -11.20 6.95
C GLN A 52 8.66 -10.36 7.38
N ASP A 53 9.55 -10.96 8.17
CA ASP A 53 10.80 -10.34 8.60
C ASP A 53 11.53 -9.71 7.39
N GLU A 54 12.12 -8.52 7.59
CA GLU A 54 12.71 -7.63 6.57
C GLU A 54 11.72 -6.79 5.72
N LYS A 55 10.41 -7.10 5.72
CA LYS A 55 9.39 -6.33 4.99
C LYS A 55 8.72 -5.23 5.81
N PHE A 56 8.99 -5.15 7.12
CA PHE A 56 8.51 -4.06 7.98
C PHE A 56 9.57 -3.52 8.95
N GLY A 57 9.26 -2.38 9.56
CA GLY A 57 10.01 -1.80 10.66
C GLY A 57 9.19 -0.73 11.40
N CYS A 58 9.73 -0.21 12.49
CA CYS A 58 9.07 0.81 13.31
C CYS A 58 9.83 2.14 13.24
N THR A 59 9.09 3.25 13.16
CA THR A 59 9.65 4.58 13.46
C THR A 59 9.81 4.76 14.98
N SER A 60 10.54 5.80 15.39
CA SER A 60 10.65 6.19 16.81
C SER A 60 9.31 6.62 17.44
N THR A 61 8.30 6.92 16.62
CA THR A 61 6.95 7.30 17.05
C THR A 61 5.96 6.13 17.03
N ASN A 62 6.46 4.89 16.98
CA ASN A 62 5.65 3.66 16.92
C ASN A 62 4.78 3.54 15.65
N THR A 63 5.15 4.18 14.54
CA THR A 63 4.47 3.99 13.25
C THR A 63 5.07 2.79 12.52
N CYS A 64 4.22 1.92 11.97
CA CYS A 64 4.62 0.80 11.12
C CYS A 64 5.07 1.31 9.75
N VAL A 65 6.21 0.83 9.28
CA VAL A 65 6.78 1.15 7.95
C VAL A 65 6.90 -0.15 7.18
N TYR A 66 6.45 -0.17 5.93
CA TYR A 66 6.60 -1.33 5.05
C TYR A 66 7.71 -1.12 4.03
N LYS A 67 8.23 -2.23 3.48
CA LYS A 67 9.13 -2.24 2.33
C LYS A 67 8.85 -3.46 1.45
N VAL A 68 8.59 -3.23 0.16
CA VAL A 68 8.45 -4.28 -0.85
C VAL A 68 9.54 -4.11 -1.89
N ARG A 69 10.21 -5.21 -2.24
CA ARG A 69 11.19 -5.28 -3.33
C ARG A 69 10.65 -6.23 -4.41
N TYR A 70 10.64 -5.76 -5.65
CA TYR A 70 10.21 -6.53 -6.81
C TYR A 70 11.39 -7.25 -7.47
N GLY A 71 11.09 -8.25 -8.31
CA GLY A 71 12.11 -9.07 -8.98
C GLY A 71 12.98 -8.31 -9.98
N ASP A 72 12.52 -7.17 -10.48
CA ASP A 72 13.27 -6.24 -11.33
C ASP A 72 14.24 -5.33 -10.54
N GLY A 73 14.30 -5.50 -9.22
CA GLY A 73 15.14 -4.71 -8.32
C GLY A 73 14.52 -3.39 -7.87
N SER A 74 13.37 -3.00 -8.41
CA SER A 74 12.61 -1.85 -7.92
C SER A 74 12.05 -2.11 -6.52
N PHE A 75 11.71 -1.06 -5.79
CA PHE A 75 11.16 -1.18 -4.46
C PHE A 75 10.22 -0.02 -4.13
N THR A 76 9.30 -0.26 -3.20
CA THR A 76 8.49 0.76 -2.55
C THR A 76 8.70 0.69 -1.04
N LYS A 77 8.61 1.83 -0.37
CA LYS A 77 8.73 1.98 1.08
C LYS A 77 7.88 3.17 1.51
N GLY A 78 7.14 3.00 2.60
CA GLY A 78 6.37 4.07 3.21
C GLY A 78 5.76 3.65 4.54
N ASP A 79 4.99 4.54 5.14
CA ASP A 79 4.20 4.21 6.32
C ASP A 79 3.07 3.25 5.92
N LEU A 80 2.84 2.23 6.75
CA LEU A 80 1.67 1.38 6.63
C LEU A 80 0.52 2.07 7.37
N LEU A 81 -0.63 2.15 6.71
CA LEU A 81 -1.79 2.89 7.19
C LEU A 81 -3.09 2.16 6.85
N LYS A 82 -4.19 2.55 7.51
CA LYS A 82 -5.55 2.18 7.10
C LYS A 82 -6.19 3.36 6.39
N GLU A 83 -7.00 3.04 5.40
CA GLU A 83 -7.81 4.00 4.66
C GLU A 83 -9.10 3.31 4.17
N THR A 84 -10.15 4.10 3.97
CA THR A 84 -11.40 3.66 3.35
C THR A 84 -11.33 3.85 1.84
N LEU A 85 -11.36 2.74 1.09
CA LEU A 85 -11.41 2.76 -0.37
C LEU A 85 -12.85 2.52 -0.85
N SER A 86 -13.34 3.38 -1.73
CA SER A 86 -14.65 3.24 -2.37
C SER A 86 -14.47 2.91 -3.86
N PHE A 87 -14.77 1.68 -4.23
CA PHE A 87 -14.76 1.24 -5.62
C PHE A 87 -16.19 1.37 -6.17
N GLY A 88 -16.47 2.46 -6.87
CA GLY A 88 -17.77 2.71 -7.52
C GLY A 88 -17.97 1.82 -8.75
N VAL A 89 -17.86 0.51 -8.59
CA VAL A 89 -17.76 -0.45 -9.68
C VAL A 89 -18.96 -1.39 -9.74
N SER A 90 -19.40 -1.69 -10.96
CA SER A 90 -20.43 -2.69 -11.25
C SER A 90 -20.12 -3.34 -12.61
N ASN A 91 -20.61 -4.56 -12.86
CA ASN A 91 -20.42 -5.27 -14.13
C ASN A 91 -18.95 -5.45 -14.56
N ILE A 92 -18.05 -5.71 -13.61
CA ILE A 92 -16.63 -5.97 -13.91
C ILE A 92 -16.48 -7.36 -14.52
N ALA A 93 -15.74 -7.46 -15.63
CA ALA A 93 -15.28 -8.73 -16.17
C ALA A 93 -14.04 -9.20 -15.39
N ILE A 94 -14.10 -10.40 -14.83
CA ILE A 94 -12.98 -11.04 -14.11
C ILE A 94 -12.55 -12.32 -14.82
N GLY A 95 -11.25 -12.60 -14.82
CA GLY A 95 -10.71 -13.88 -15.27
C GLY A 95 -10.92 -14.96 -14.21
N CYS A 96 -11.47 -16.11 -14.59
CA CYS A 96 -11.59 -17.28 -13.72
C CYS A 96 -10.56 -18.32 -14.15
N GLY A 97 -9.49 -18.46 -13.38
CA GLY A 97 -8.39 -19.38 -13.69
C GLY A 97 -8.84 -20.85 -13.58
N LEU A 98 -8.53 -21.66 -14.59
CA LEU A 98 -8.83 -23.10 -14.61
C LEU A 98 -7.59 -23.97 -14.41
N ASP A 99 -6.40 -23.42 -14.66
CA ASP A 99 -5.10 -24.10 -14.57
C ASP A 99 -4.02 -23.12 -14.07
N SER A 100 -2.92 -23.66 -13.52
CA SER A 100 -1.78 -22.92 -12.94
C SER A 100 -0.46 -23.21 -13.65
#